data_AF-A0A7S1UJA5-F1
#
_entry.id   AF-A0A7S1UJA5-F1
#
_cell.length_a   1.000
_cell.length_b   1.000
_cell.length_c   1.000
_cell.angle_alpha   90.00
_cell.angle_beta   90.00
_cell.angle_gamma   90.00
#
_symmetry.space_group_name_H-M   'P 1'
#
loop_
_entity.id
_entity.type
_entity.pdbx_description
1 polymer ?
#
loop_
_entity_poly.entity_id
_entity_poly.type
_entity_poly.pdbx_seq_one_letter_code
_entity_poly.pdbx_strand_id
1 'polypeptide(L)'
;EPDLRCNIVGLISLRAQQTAAREPFAADASYEQAVAFLAEAAGGSSDVMVQTEALDALVDALAPDGTDAFPGMAAVLAGIDAAAADFGAKIKRERARLAQDAYMHAKEVYLNLRRFVKYKRARLA
;
A
#
# COMPACT_ATOMS: atom_id res chain seq x y z
N GLU A 1 -5.22 16.83 9.12
CA GLU A 1 -3.86 17.27 8.73
C GLU A 1 -3.16 16.13 8.01
N PRO A 2 -2.68 16.31 6.77
CA PRO A 2 -2.03 15.25 5.98
C PRO A 2 -0.83 14.61 6.67
N ASP A 3 0.02 15.43 7.31
CA ASP A 3 1.24 14.95 7.97
C ASP A 3 0.96 13.96 9.10
N LEU A 4 -0.04 14.25 9.94
CA LEU A 4 -0.48 13.32 10.98
C LEU A 4 -1.00 12.00 10.38
N ARG A 5 -1.71 12.06 9.25
CA ARG A 5 -2.22 10.86 8.58
C ARG A 5 -1.09 10.03 7.97
N CYS A 6 -0.09 10.67 7.35
CA CYS A 6 1.12 9.99 6.89
C CYS A 6 1.87 9.31 8.05
N ASN A 7 1.99 9.99 9.20
CA ASN A 7 2.62 9.42 10.39
C ASN A 7 1.85 8.19 10.91
N ILE A 8 0.51 8.24 10.94
CA ILE A 8 -0.32 7.10 11.33
C ILE A 8 -0.12 5.94 10.35
N VAL A 9 -0.15 6.21 9.04
CA VAL A 9 0.12 5.19 8.01
C VAL A 9 1.49 4.54 8.22
N GLY A 10 2.54 5.34 8.45
CA GLY A 10 3.89 4.84 8.72
C GLY A 10 3.96 3.94 9.95
N LEU A 11 3.31 4.33 11.05
CA LEU A 11 3.26 3.51 12.27
C LEU A 11 2.53 2.18 12.07
N ILE A 12 1.40 2.20 11.35
CA ILE A 12 0.65 0.97 11.04
C ILE A 12 1.45 0.07 10.08
N SER A 13 2.16 0.65 9.10
CA SER A 13 3.07 -0.06 8.21
C SER A 13 4.14 -0.83 8.99
N LEU A 14 4.84 -0.16 9.90
CA LEU A 14 5.87 -0.77 10.74
C LEU A 14 5.30 -1.95 11.54
N ARG A 15 4.10 -1.79 12.10
CA ARG A 15 3.44 -2.87 12.85
C ARG A 15 3.12 -4.05 11.94
N ALA A 16 2.56 -3.81 10.75
CA ALA A 16 2.24 -4.86 9.79
C ALA A 16 3.49 -5.65 9.38
N GLN A 17 4.58 -4.96 9.07
CA GLN A 17 5.86 -5.58 8.69
C GLN A 17 6.45 -6.42 9.84
N GLN A 18 6.42 -5.91 11.08
CA GLN A 18 6.88 -6.64 12.26
C GLN A 18 6.08 -7.91 12.51
N THR A 19 4.78 -7.90 12.22
CA THR A 19 3.93 -9.08 12.33
C THR A 19 4.18 -10.05 11.18
N ALA A 20 4.26 -9.57 9.93
CA ALA A 20 4.59 -10.39 8.76
C ALA A 20 5.93 -11.12 8.89
N ALA A 21 6.91 -10.53 9.59
CA ALA A 21 8.19 -11.17 9.87
C ALA A 21 8.11 -12.32 10.89
N ARG A 22 6.99 -12.51 11.59
CA ARG A 22 6.79 -13.56 12.59
C ARG A 22 5.96 -14.69 11.98
N GLU A 23 6.62 -15.72 11.48
CA GLU A 23 5.88 -16.89 11.00
C GLU A 23 5.39 -17.78 12.15
N PRO A 24 4.15 -18.32 12.08
CA PRO A 24 3.11 -18.03 11.08
C PRO A 24 2.30 -16.76 11.46
N PHE A 25 2.16 -15.81 10.53
CA PHE A 25 1.35 -14.59 10.73
C PHE A 25 -0.02 -14.64 10.05
N ALA A 26 -0.27 -15.62 9.17
CA ALA A 26 -1.46 -15.67 8.31
C ALA A 26 -2.81 -15.77 9.07
N ALA A 27 -2.78 -16.00 10.39
CA ALA A 27 -3.95 -15.98 11.27
C ALA A 27 -3.91 -14.85 12.33
N ASP A 28 -2.97 -13.92 12.22
CA ASP A 28 -2.86 -12.80 13.16
C ASP A 28 -3.86 -11.70 12.78
N ALA A 29 -4.93 -11.59 13.58
CA ALA A 29 -5.97 -10.58 13.40
C ALA A 29 -5.42 -9.14 13.40
N SER A 30 -4.30 -8.88 14.08
CA SER A 30 -3.68 -7.54 14.07
C SER A 30 -3.04 -7.22 12.73
N TYR A 31 -2.53 -8.22 12.01
CA TYR A 31 -2.01 -8.05 10.66
C TYR A 31 -3.16 -7.81 9.66
N GLU A 32 -4.23 -8.58 9.74
CA GLU A 32 -5.44 -8.37 8.93
C GLU A 32 -6.01 -6.95 9.11
N GLN A 33 -6.11 -6.48 10.35
CA GLN A 33 -6.57 -5.12 10.65
C GLN A 33 -5.63 -4.05 10.10
N ALA A 34 -4.32 -4.25 10.23
CA ALA A 34 -3.34 -3.31 9.68
C ALA A 34 -3.42 -3.23 8.16
N VAL A 35 -3.48 -4.37 7.47
CA VAL A 35 -3.64 -4.42 6.00
C VAL A 35 -4.96 -3.79 5.57
N ALA A 36 -6.06 -4.05 6.28
CA ALA A 36 -7.36 -3.44 5.99
C ALA A 36 -7.33 -1.90 6.13
N PHE A 37 -6.72 -1.39 7.20
CA PHE A 37 -6.55 0.04 7.41
C PHE A 37 -5.73 0.68 6.27
N LEU A 38 -4.61 0.06 5.90
CA LEU A 38 -3.76 0.57 4.83
C LEU A 38 -4.49 0.53 3.47
N ALA A 39 -5.28 -0.51 3.19
CA ALA A 39 -6.11 -0.63 2.00
C ALA A 39 -7.18 0.48 1.93
N GLU A 40 -7.83 0.77 3.05
CA GLU A 40 -8.80 1.87 3.14
C GLU A 40 -8.11 3.23 2.89
N ALA A 41 -6.95 3.47 3.51
CA ALA A 41 -6.20 4.71 3.31
C ALA A 41 -5.72 4.88 1.85
N ALA A 42 -5.30 3.79 1.22
CA ALA A 42 -4.86 3.75 -0.16
C ALA A 42 -6.00 4.00 -1.17
N GLY A 43 -7.22 3.52 -0.88
CA GLY A 43 -8.38 3.71 -1.76
C GLY A 43 -9.16 5.00 -1.48
N GLY A 44 -9.23 5.43 -0.22
CA GLY A 44 -10.15 6.48 0.25
C GLY A 44 -9.53 7.86 0.45
N SER A 45 -8.20 8.00 0.42
CA SER A 45 -7.59 9.31 0.71
C SER A 45 -7.69 10.29 -0.46
N SER A 46 -8.25 11.46 -0.20
CA SER A 46 -8.25 12.61 -1.13
C SER A 46 -6.87 13.25 -1.28
N ASP A 47 -6.04 13.17 -0.25
CA ASP A 47 -4.66 13.66 -0.27
C ASP A 47 -3.75 12.68 -1.02
N VAL A 48 -2.93 13.19 -1.95
CA VAL A 48 -2.07 12.35 -2.80
C VAL A 48 -0.89 11.76 -2.03
N MET A 49 -0.35 12.47 -1.02
CA MET A 49 0.78 11.98 -0.24
C MET A 49 0.33 10.92 0.75
N VAL A 50 -0.80 11.13 1.45
CA VAL A 50 -1.36 10.08 2.31
C VAL A 50 -1.68 8.81 1.51
N GLN A 51 -2.20 8.95 0.29
CA GLN A 51 -2.44 7.82 -0.59
C GLN A 51 -1.13 7.14 -1.04
N THR A 52 -0.09 7.93 -1.32
CA THR A 52 1.25 7.44 -1.69
C THR A 52 1.81 6.56 -0.58
N GLU A 53 1.87 7.09 0.65
CA GLU A 53 2.38 6.38 1.82
C GLU A 53 1.59 5.09 2.10
N ALA A 54 0.26 5.13 1.96
CA ALA A 54 -0.58 3.96 2.19
C ALA A 54 -0.36 2.86 1.16
N LEU A 55 -0.16 3.22 -0.11
CA LEU A 55 0.15 2.28 -1.17
C LEU A 55 1.55 1.66 -1.00
N ASP A 56 2.55 2.45 -0.62
CA ASP A 56 3.91 1.97 -0.35
C ASP A 56 3.92 1.02 0.85
N ALA A 57 3.26 1.43 1.95
CA ALA A 57 3.09 0.61 3.15
C ALA A 57 2.38 -0.73 2.88
N LEU A 58 1.36 -0.75 2.03
CA LEU A 58 0.69 -2.00 1.62
C LEU A 58 1.65 -2.94 0.89
N VAL A 59 2.44 -2.39 -0.04
CA VAL A 59 3.42 -3.18 -0.78
C VAL A 59 4.44 -3.78 0.18
N ASP A 60 4.99 -2.99 1.09
CA ASP A 60 5.97 -3.47 2.07
C ASP A 60 5.39 -4.54 3.01
N ALA A 61 4.18 -4.32 3.53
CA ALA A 61 3.53 -5.26 4.44
C ALA A 61 3.26 -6.61 3.78
N LEU A 62 3.01 -6.62 2.47
CA LEU A 62 2.64 -7.82 1.69
C LEU A 62 3.82 -8.34 0.84
N ALA A 63 4.97 -7.68 0.84
CA ALA A 63 6.15 -8.10 0.08
C ALA A 63 6.77 -9.42 0.57
N PRO A 64 6.92 -9.68 1.89
CA PRO A 64 7.60 -10.87 2.39
C PRO A 64 7.06 -12.17 1.79
N ASP A 65 7.97 -13.12 1.55
CA ASP A 65 7.59 -14.48 1.18
C ASP A 65 6.72 -15.09 2.30
N GLY A 66 5.69 -15.86 1.93
CA GLY A 66 4.71 -16.41 2.88
C GLY A 66 3.42 -15.59 3.02
N THR A 67 3.42 -14.31 2.64
CA THR A 67 2.20 -13.47 2.64
C THR A 67 1.19 -13.89 1.59
N ASP A 68 1.58 -14.72 0.63
CA ASP A 68 0.66 -15.28 -0.36
C ASP A 68 -0.46 -16.13 0.28
N ALA A 69 -0.21 -16.67 1.48
CA ALA A 69 -1.20 -17.40 2.27
C ALA A 69 -2.18 -16.49 3.04
N PHE A 70 -2.03 -15.17 2.96
CA PHE A 70 -2.95 -14.22 3.58
C PHE A 70 -4.36 -14.39 2.97
N PRO A 71 -5.39 -14.71 3.78
CA PRO A 71 -6.73 -15.04 3.26
C PRO A 71 -7.35 -13.94 2.38
N GLY A 72 -7.03 -12.67 2.67
CA GLY A 72 -7.52 -11.51 1.94
C GLY A 72 -6.70 -11.13 0.69
N MET A 73 -5.63 -11.87 0.34
CA MET A 73 -4.64 -11.42 -0.65
C MET A 73 -5.27 -11.07 -2.01
N ALA A 74 -6.14 -11.94 -2.55
CA ALA A 74 -6.78 -11.69 -3.85
C ALA A 74 -7.64 -10.41 -3.84
N ALA A 75 -8.40 -10.17 -2.77
CA ALA A 75 -9.24 -8.98 -2.63
C ALA A 75 -8.39 -7.71 -2.49
N VAL A 76 -7.30 -7.77 -1.71
CA VAL A 76 -6.38 -6.65 -1.55
C VAL A 76 -5.68 -6.31 -2.85
N LEU A 77 -5.21 -7.31 -3.63
CA LEU A 77 -4.61 -7.07 -4.94
C LEU A 77 -5.58 -6.43 -5.93
N ALA A 78 -6.86 -6.82 -5.91
CA ALA A 78 -7.89 -6.18 -6.73
C ALA A 78 -8.13 -4.72 -6.31
N GLY A 79 -8.16 -4.44 -5.00
CA GLY A 79 -8.27 -3.09 -4.47
C GLY A 79 -7.08 -2.21 -4.83
N ILE A 80 -5.86 -2.76 -4.74
CA ILE A 80 -4.63 -2.07 -5.15
C ILE A 80 -4.68 -1.70 -6.63
N ASP A 81 -5.11 -2.62 -7.51
CA ASP A 81 -5.20 -2.35 -8.94
C ASP A 81 -6.19 -1.23 -9.26
N ALA A 82 -7.35 -1.23 -8.60
CA ALA A 82 -8.34 -0.16 -8.73
C ALA A 82 -7.77 1.18 -8.27
N ALA A 83 -7.12 1.21 -7.09
CA ALA A 83 -6.48 2.41 -6.56
C ALA A 83 -5.35 2.91 -7.48
N ALA A 84 -4.56 2.01 -8.07
CA ALA A 84 -3.46 2.35 -8.97
C ALA A 84 -3.94 3.12 -10.21
N ALA A 85 -5.07 2.69 -10.81
CA ALA A 85 -5.62 3.31 -12.00
C ALA A 85 -5.93 4.81 -11.77
N ASP A 86 -6.57 5.12 -10.64
CA ASP A 86 -6.92 6.49 -10.28
C ASP A 86 -5.71 7.30 -9.77
N PHE A 87 -4.81 6.64 -9.04
CA PHE A 87 -3.62 7.26 -8.46
C PHE A 87 -2.67 7.82 -9.53
N GLY A 88 -2.45 7.07 -10.63
CA GLY A 88 -1.62 7.53 -11.74
C GLY A 88 -2.14 8.82 -12.39
N ALA A 89 -3.46 8.99 -12.48
CA ALA A 89 -4.08 10.23 -12.96
C ALA A 89 -3.98 11.35 -11.92
N LYS A 90 -4.17 11.04 -10.64
CA LYS A 90 -4.09 11.99 -9.53
C LYS A 90 -2.69 12.61 -9.40
N ILE A 91 -1.62 11.82 -9.45
CA ILE A 91 -0.24 12.32 -9.39
C ILE A 91 0.04 13.33 -10.52
N LYS A 92 -0.44 13.06 -11.74
CA LYS A 92 -0.27 13.97 -12.88
C LYS A 92 -1.00 15.30 -12.67
N ARG A 93 -2.22 15.27 -12.10
CA ARG A 93 -3.00 16.48 -11.80
C ARG A 93 -2.36 17.34 -10.72
N GLU A 94 -1.83 16.71 -9.67
CA GLU A 94 -1.22 17.41 -8.53
C GLU A 94 0.23 17.84 -8.77
N ARG A 95 0.83 17.51 -9.93
CA ARG A 95 2.26 17.77 -10.23
C ARG A 95 2.72 19.19 -9.92
N ALA A 96 1.91 20.21 -10.28
CA ALA A 96 2.29 21.61 -10.09
C ALA A 96 2.24 22.07 -8.62
N ARG A 97 1.58 21.31 -7.74
CA ARG A 97 1.41 21.61 -6.31
C ARG A 97 2.36 20.83 -5.41
N LEU A 98 2.89 19.71 -5.91
CA LEU A 98 3.84 18.89 -5.19
C LEU A 98 5.26 19.45 -5.32
N ALA A 99 6.03 19.35 -4.24
CA ALA A 99 7.48 19.46 -4.32
C ALA A 99 8.02 18.37 -5.26
N GLN A 100 9.14 18.66 -5.94
CA GLN A 100 9.71 17.76 -6.93
C GLN A 100 10.00 16.37 -6.35
N ASP A 101 10.53 16.29 -5.14
CA ASP A 101 10.85 15.02 -4.48
C ASP A 101 9.58 14.21 -4.15
N ALA A 102 8.55 14.88 -3.63
CA ALA A 102 7.26 14.26 -3.33
C ALA A 102 6.58 13.70 -4.60
N TYR A 103 6.65 14.44 -5.71
CA TYR A 103 6.15 13.97 -7.00
C TYR A 103 6.92 12.76 -7.52
N MET A 104 8.26 12.75 -7.37
CA MET A 104 9.10 11.63 -7.80
C MET A 104 8.84 10.39 -6.97
N HIS A 105 8.70 10.53 -5.64
CA HIS A 105 8.34 9.44 -4.74
C HIS A 105 6.98 8.83 -5.13
N ALA A 106 5.94 9.65 -5.32
CA ALA A 106 4.62 9.16 -5.74
C ALA A 106 4.67 8.39 -7.08
N LYS A 107 5.49 8.85 -8.02
CA LYS A 107 5.71 8.12 -9.29
C LYS A 107 6.42 6.79 -9.10
N GLU A 108 7.41 6.73 -8.21
CA GLU A 108 8.14 5.50 -7.89
C GLU A 108 7.19 4.47 -7.26
N VAL A 109 6.40 4.88 -6.27
CA VAL A 109 5.37 4.04 -5.63
C VAL A 109 4.41 3.51 -6.69
N TYR A 110 3.89 4.36 -7.59
CA TYR A 110 3.00 3.91 -8.66
C TYR A 110 3.64 2.84 -9.58
N LEU A 111 4.93 2.98 -9.90
CA LEU A 111 5.65 1.99 -10.70
C LEU A 111 5.84 0.67 -9.94
N ASN A 112 6.25 0.74 -8.67
CA ASN A 112 6.49 -0.42 -7.82
C ASN A 112 5.20 -1.18 -7.54
N LEU A 113 4.09 -0.49 -7.34
CA LEU A 113 2.76 -1.07 -7.16
C LEU A 113 2.36 -1.98 -8.33
N ARG A 114 2.54 -1.52 -9.57
CA ARG A 114 2.23 -2.31 -10.76
C ARG A 114 3.11 -3.55 -10.89
N ARG A 115 4.38 -3.43 -10.52
CA ARG A 115 5.31 -4.57 -10.49
C ARG A 115 4.90 -5.58 -9.42
N PHE A 116 4.55 -5.08 -8.24
CA PHE A 116 4.10 -5.87 -7.10
C PHE A 116 2.83 -6.67 -7.41
N VAL A 117 1.78 -6.05 -7.94
CA VAL A 117 0.54 -6.77 -8.30
C VAL A 117 0.81 -7.86 -9.33
N LYS A 118 1.60 -7.56 -10.36
CA LYS A 118 1.99 -8.55 -11.37
C LYS A 118 2.73 -9.73 -10.73
N TYR A 119 3.69 -9.46 -9.85
CA TYR A 119 4.46 -10.47 -9.13
C TYR A 119 3.56 -11.36 -8.26
N LYS A 120 2.71 -10.77 -7.42
CA LYS A 120 1.85 -11.53 -6.50
C LYS A 120 0.80 -12.36 -7.23
N ARG A 121 0.18 -11.83 -8.30
CA ARG A 121 -0.74 -12.62 -9.13
C ARG A 121 -0.08 -13.85 -9.74
N ALA A 122 1.18 -13.73 -10.18
CA ALA A 122 1.91 -14.86 -10.73
C ALA A 122 2.20 -15.96 -9.69
N ARG A 123 2.20 -15.62 -8.39
CA ARG A 123 2.39 -16.58 -7.29
C ARG A 123 1.10 -17.23 -6.78
N LEU A 124 -0.05 -16.62 -7.09
CA LEU A 124 -1.37 -17.13 -6.71
C LEU A 124 -2.03 -18.00 -7.80
N ALA A 125 -1.50 -17.97 -9.03
CA ALA A 125 -1.95 -18.78 -10.17
C ALA A 125 -1.28 -20.16 -10.16
#